data_AF-A0A2W5FCV4-F1
#
_entry.id   AF-A0A2W5FCV4-F1
#
_cell.length_a   1.000
_cell.length_b   1.000
_cell.length_c   1.000
_cell.angle_alpha   90.00
_cell.angle_beta   90.00
_cell.angle_gamma   90.00
#
_symmetry.space_group_name_H-M   'P 1'
#
loop_
_entity.id
_entity.type
_entity.pdbx_description
1 polymer ?
#
loop_
_entity_poly.entity_id
_entity_poly.type
_entity_poly.pdbx_seq_one_letter_code
_entity_poly.pdbx_strand_id
1 'polypeptide(L)'
;MKHYVKILGMLTALVIALSCSKKNDENPIIIDPVENVMDGTWSLTSATGNVANVPPQTKFDYKKTISFKSSDSSFIKTYEKGDESKTAKGTFSISIDSSSSTIKYMIILKYGDKSDFVESCSKSQEDYVLNEKSELTLTSWVPCDGPSYVYRRIQVID
;
A
#
# COMPACT_ATOMS: atom_id res chain seq x y z
N MET A 1 62.54 41.50 -43.72
CA MET A 1 63.36 40.82 -42.70
C MET A 1 62.49 39.83 -41.95
N LYS A 2 62.90 38.55 -41.95
CA LYS A 2 62.58 37.49 -40.97
C LYS A 2 61.10 37.08 -40.82
N HIS A 3 60.69 35.82 -40.80
CA HIS A 3 61.22 34.50 -41.13
C HIS A 3 59.95 33.60 -41.17
N TYR A 4 59.92 32.65 -42.11
CA TYR A 4 59.45 31.25 -42.00
C TYR A 4 58.61 30.88 -40.75
N VAL A 5 57.57 30.04 -40.82
CA VAL A 5 57.67 28.61 -41.16
C VAL A 5 56.24 28.06 -41.28
N LYS A 6 55.97 27.32 -42.35
CA LYS A 6 54.88 26.37 -42.50
C LYS A 6 55.04 25.22 -41.51
N ILE A 7 54.00 24.80 -40.80
CA ILE A 7 53.76 23.43 -40.31
C ILE A 7 52.25 23.38 -40.02
N LEU A 8 51.45 22.75 -40.87
CA LEU A 8 51.15 21.31 -40.78
C LEU A 8 50.47 21.06 -39.43
N GLY A 9 49.16 20.94 -39.33
CA GLY A 9 48.29 20.12 -40.16
C GLY A 9 47.38 19.35 -39.19
N MET A 10 46.26 18.87 -39.72
CA MET A 10 45.48 17.78 -39.17
C MET A 10 44.79 17.97 -37.81
N LEU A 11 43.46 17.91 -37.92
CA LEU A 11 42.64 16.94 -37.19
C LEU A 11 42.53 17.18 -35.69
N THR A 12 41.45 17.84 -35.30
CA THR A 12 40.85 17.59 -33.98
C THR A 12 39.33 17.73 -34.09
N ALA A 13 38.77 16.95 -35.01
CA ALA A 13 37.45 16.37 -34.79
C ALA A 13 37.63 15.22 -33.79
N LEU A 14 36.80 15.22 -32.75
CA LEU A 14 36.43 14.06 -31.94
C LEU A 14 37.51 13.47 -31.02
N VAL A 15 37.59 13.99 -29.78
CA VAL A 15 37.98 13.16 -28.62
C VAL A 15 37.00 13.43 -27.47
N ILE A 16 35.90 12.67 -27.52
CA ILE A 16 35.40 11.80 -26.46
C ILE A 16 35.16 12.45 -25.09
N ALA A 17 33.87 12.49 -24.77
CA ALA A 17 33.30 12.55 -23.43
C ALA A 17 34.07 11.65 -22.44
N LEU A 18 34.81 12.28 -21.54
CA LEU A 18 35.23 11.68 -20.26
C LEU A 18 34.40 12.34 -19.16
N SER A 19 33.10 12.03 -19.12
CA SER A 19 32.35 12.18 -17.87
C SER A 19 32.69 10.97 -17.02
N CYS A 20 33.42 11.22 -15.93
CA CYS A 20 33.86 10.22 -14.98
C CYS A 20 32.70 9.37 -14.45
N SER A 21 32.91 8.06 -14.49
CA SER A 21 32.27 7.05 -13.66
C SER A 21 32.34 7.43 -12.18
N LYS A 22 31.19 7.61 -11.53
CA LYS A 22 31.00 7.15 -10.16
C LYS A 22 30.05 5.96 -10.21
N LYS A 23 30.62 4.76 -10.15
CA LYS A 23 29.91 3.59 -9.64
C LYS A 23 29.80 3.81 -8.13
N ASN A 24 28.63 4.26 -7.69
CA ASN A 24 28.19 3.99 -6.35
C ASN A 24 27.07 2.97 -6.47
N ASP A 25 27.25 1.87 -5.73
CA ASP A 25 26.28 0.82 -5.53
C ASP A 25 25.01 1.41 -4.92
N GLU A 26 24.03 1.73 -5.77
CA GLU A 26 22.65 1.90 -5.33
C GLU A 26 21.87 0.82 -6.06
N ASN A 27 21.59 -0.26 -5.31
CA ASN A 27 20.50 -1.17 -5.61
C ASN A 27 19.29 -0.29 -6.01
N PRO A 28 18.68 -0.43 -7.20
CA PRO A 28 17.56 0.40 -7.57
C PRO A 28 16.51 0.24 -6.48
N ILE A 29 16.29 1.30 -5.71
CA ILE A 29 15.15 1.37 -4.81
C ILE A 29 13.95 1.34 -5.74
N ILE A 30 13.31 0.16 -5.85
CA ILE A 30 11.97 0.06 -6.42
C ILE A 30 11.08 0.78 -5.41
N ILE A 31 10.96 2.09 -5.59
CA ILE A 31 9.89 2.85 -4.96
C ILE A 31 8.67 2.45 -5.77
N ASP A 32 7.91 1.47 -5.26
CA ASP A 32 6.55 1.28 -5.76
C ASP A 32 5.90 2.67 -5.75
N PRO A 33 5.45 3.20 -6.90
CA PRO A 33 4.74 4.46 -6.89
C PRO A 33 3.60 4.31 -5.89
N VAL A 34 3.45 5.30 -5.00
CA VAL A 34 2.43 5.33 -3.92
C VAL A 34 1.05 4.91 -4.46
N GLU A 35 0.81 5.19 -5.75
CA GLU A 35 -0.34 4.79 -6.54
C GLU A 35 -0.68 3.28 -6.56
N ASN A 36 0.18 2.35 -6.17
CA ASN A 36 -0.16 0.90 -6.18
C ASN A 36 0.00 0.21 -4.81
N VAL A 37 0.22 0.96 -3.74
CA VAL A 37 0.47 0.40 -2.39
C VAL A 37 -0.71 -0.43 -1.88
N MET A 38 -1.94 -0.06 -2.23
CA MET A 38 -3.13 -0.75 -1.73
C MET A 38 -3.68 -1.78 -2.71
N ASP A 39 -3.31 -1.72 -3.99
CA ASP A 39 -3.88 -2.54 -5.05
C ASP A 39 -3.88 -4.03 -4.75
N GLY A 40 -5.00 -4.66 -5.14
CA GLY A 40 -5.25 -6.08 -4.96
C GLY A 40 -6.22 -6.38 -3.83
N THR A 41 -6.29 -7.66 -3.47
CA THR A 41 -7.25 -8.16 -2.48
C THR A 41 -6.55 -8.52 -1.18
N TRP A 42 -7.13 -8.07 -0.08
CA TRP A 42 -6.64 -8.28 1.28
C TRP A 42 -7.62 -9.19 2.02
N SER A 43 -7.14 -10.25 2.64
CA SER A 43 -7.96 -11.20 3.41
C SER A 43 -7.73 -11.04 4.89
N LEU A 44 -8.78 -11.17 5.69
CA LEU A 44 -8.69 -11.26 7.15
C LEU A 44 -7.83 -12.47 7.53
N THR A 45 -6.91 -12.27 8.47
CA THR A 45 -5.99 -13.32 8.95
C THR A 45 -5.96 -13.44 10.47
N SER A 46 -6.35 -12.39 11.19
CA SER A 46 -6.46 -12.42 12.65
C SER A 46 -7.49 -11.42 13.16
N ALA A 47 -7.95 -11.62 14.39
CA ALA A 47 -8.80 -10.69 15.11
C ALA A 47 -8.38 -10.65 16.58
N THR A 48 -8.00 -9.49 17.10
CA THR A 48 -7.56 -9.33 18.50
C THR A 48 -8.40 -8.27 19.21
N GLY A 49 -8.49 -8.29 20.54
CA GLY A 49 -9.28 -7.32 21.31
C GLY A 49 -10.07 -7.97 22.45
N ASN A 50 -10.91 -7.17 23.12
CA ASN A 50 -11.67 -7.60 24.29
C ASN A 50 -12.72 -8.67 23.95
N VAL A 51 -13.34 -8.57 22.77
CA VAL A 51 -14.42 -9.46 22.32
C VAL A 51 -13.93 -10.62 21.43
N ALA A 52 -12.67 -10.59 20.98
CA ALA A 52 -12.11 -11.65 20.15
C ALA A 52 -10.60 -11.75 20.38
N ASN A 53 -10.11 -12.95 20.64
CA ASN A 53 -8.68 -13.25 20.66
C ASN A 53 -8.38 -14.42 19.72
N VAL A 54 -8.45 -14.15 18.43
CA VAL A 54 -8.21 -15.09 17.35
C VAL A 54 -6.79 -14.88 16.81
N PRO A 55 -5.86 -15.82 17.06
CA PRO A 55 -4.48 -15.71 16.61
C PRO A 55 -4.36 -15.56 15.09
N PRO A 56 -3.23 -15.02 14.58
CA PRO A 56 -2.94 -15.03 13.16
C PRO A 56 -3.03 -16.41 12.52
N GLN A 57 -3.49 -16.46 11.27
CA GLN A 57 -3.67 -17.68 10.48
C GLN A 57 -4.73 -18.65 11.02
N THR A 58 -5.60 -18.18 11.93
CA THR A 58 -6.77 -18.95 12.33
C THR A 58 -7.75 -19.04 11.17
N LYS A 59 -8.34 -20.22 10.97
CA LYS A 59 -9.45 -20.40 10.04
C LYS A 59 -10.73 -19.90 10.70
N PHE A 60 -11.25 -18.78 10.21
CA PHE A 60 -12.59 -18.33 10.52
C PHE A 60 -13.62 -19.22 9.78
N ASP A 61 -14.81 -19.36 10.35
CA ASP A 61 -15.97 -19.97 9.68
C ASP A 61 -16.62 -19.02 8.66
N TYR A 62 -16.08 -17.80 8.55
CA TYR A 62 -16.42 -16.79 7.56
C TYR A 62 -15.16 -16.25 6.89
N LYS A 63 -15.31 -15.60 5.73
CA LYS A 63 -14.24 -14.91 5.03
C LYS A 63 -14.57 -13.43 4.94
N LYS A 64 -13.58 -12.58 5.24
CA LYS A 64 -13.65 -11.13 5.02
C LYS A 64 -12.54 -10.71 4.08
N THR A 65 -12.88 -10.00 3.01
CA THR A 65 -11.90 -9.45 2.07
C THR A 65 -12.14 -7.98 1.78
N ILE A 66 -11.07 -7.26 1.44
CA ILE A 66 -11.11 -5.90 0.92
C ILE A 66 -10.30 -5.86 -0.37
N SER A 67 -10.95 -5.54 -1.49
CA SER A 67 -10.29 -5.35 -2.78
C SER A 67 -10.17 -3.86 -3.06
N PHE A 68 -8.94 -3.38 -3.28
CA PHE A 68 -8.64 -1.99 -3.59
C PHE A 68 -8.26 -1.84 -5.05
N LYS A 69 -8.67 -0.71 -5.64
CA LYS A 69 -8.32 -0.30 -6.98
C LYS A 69 -7.92 1.18 -6.97
N SER A 70 -6.62 1.43 -7.13
CA SER A 70 -6.06 2.78 -6.93
C SER A 70 -6.33 3.70 -8.12
N SER A 71 -6.46 3.16 -9.33
CA SER A 71 -6.81 3.93 -10.54
C SER A 71 -8.09 4.78 -10.43
N ASP A 72 -9.04 4.40 -9.56
CA ASP A 72 -10.25 5.16 -9.26
C ASP A 72 -10.48 5.35 -7.75
N SER A 73 -9.48 5.03 -6.93
CA SER A 73 -9.55 5.08 -5.46
C SER A 73 -10.77 4.35 -4.89
N SER A 74 -11.22 3.26 -5.52
CA SER A 74 -12.38 2.50 -5.08
C SER A 74 -12.00 1.26 -4.26
N PHE A 75 -12.93 0.81 -3.43
CA PHE A 75 -12.82 -0.48 -2.75
C PHE A 75 -14.13 -1.27 -2.79
N ILE A 76 -13.99 -2.59 -2.66
CA ILE A 76 -15.08 -3.52 -2.41
C ILE A 76 -14.72 -4.34 -1.17
N LYS A 77 -15.58 -4.29 -0.15
CA LYS A 77 -15.46 -5.09 1.06
C LYS A 77 -16.50 -6.21 1.02
N THR A 78 -16.08 -7.43 1.29
CA THR A 78 -16.92 -8.64 1.17
C THR A 78 -16.88 -9.45 2.45
N TYR A 79 -18.03 -10.02 2.84
CA TYR A 79 -18.18 -11.02 3.90
C TYR A 79 -18.91 -12.23 3.34
N GLU A 80 -18.35 -13.41 3.57
CA GLU A 80 -18.92 -14.68 3.13
C GLU A 80 -19.00 -15.62 4.33
N LYS A 81 -20.16 -16.22 4.57
CA LYS A 81 -20.36 -17.26 5.60
C LYS A 81 -21.39 -18.28 5.12
N GLY A 82 -20.94 -19.49 4.83
CA GLY A 82 -21.79 -20.48 4.15
C GLY A 82 -22.25 -19.95 2.80
N ASP A 83 -23.57 -19.97 2.56
CA ASP A 83 -24.19 -19.45 1.32
C ASP A 83 -24.50 -17.94 1.38
N GLU A 84 -24.28 -17.30 2.54
CA GLU A 84 -24.50 -15.86 2.70
C GLU A 84 -23.28 -15.07 2.20
N SER A 85 -23.52 -14.14 1.27
CA SER A 85 -22.51 -13.18 0.80
C SER A 85 -23.07 -11.76 0.87
N LYS A 86 -22.30 -10.87 1.48
CA LYS A 86 -22.61 -9.44 1.61
C LYS A 86 -21.44 -8.62 1.10
N THR A 87 -21.74 -7.54 0.38
CA THR A 87 -20.73 -6.62 -0.14
C THR A 87 -21.08 -5.18 0.18
N ALA A 88 -20.03 -4.37 0.38
CA ALA A 88 -20.12 -2.94 0.54
C ALA A 88 -19.03 -2.29 -0.34
N LYS A 89 -19.33 -1.10 -0.88
CA LYS A 89 -18.47 -0.41 -1.82
C LYS A 89 -18.29 1.04 -1.41
N GLY A 90 -17.19 1.63 -1.85
CA GLY A 90 -16.91 3.02 -1.58
C GLY A 90 -15.58 3.47 -2.15
N THR A 91 -15.06 4.54 -1.58
CA THR A 91 -13.77 5.14 -1.94
C THR A 91 -12.81 5.09 -0.77
N PHE A 92 -11.51 5.05 -1.05
CA PHE A 92 -10.48 5.15 -0.03
C PHE A 92 -9.55 6.35 -0.25
N SER A 93 -8.91 6.80 0.83
CA SER A 93 -7.83 7.79 0.78
C SER A 93 -6.65 7.31 1.61
N ILE A 94 -5.44 7.63 1.17
CA ILE A 94 -4.19 7.27 1.84
C ILE A 94 -3.47 8.53 2.31
N SER A 95 -2.97 8.54 3.54
CA SER A 95 -2.03 9.53 4.03
C SER A 95 -0.81 8.86 4.66
N ILE A 96 0.35 9.50 4.53
CA ILE A 96 1.59 9.05 5.16
C ILE A 96 1.65 9.62 6.57
N ASP A 97 2.00 8.79 7.56
CA ASP A 97 2.33 9.26 8.90
C ASP A 97 3.86 9.29 9.06
N SER A 98 4.46 10.43 8.71
CA SER A 98 5.91 10.62 8.80
C SER A 98 6.44 10.68 10.24
N SER A 99 5.55 10.70 11.24
CA SER A 99 5.92 10.79 12.66
C SER A 99 6.06 9.44 13.35
N SER A 100 5.55 8.36 12.73
CA SER A 100 5.58 7.01 13.28
C SER A 100 6.68 6.17 12.63
N SER A 101 7.44 5.44 13.44
CA SER A 101 8.40 4.43 12.95
C SER A 101 7.76 3.07 12.67
N THR A 102 6.45 2.93 12.92
CA THR A 102 5.73 1.64 12.83
C THR A 102 4.55 1.69 11.86
N ILE A 103 4.02 2.88 11.60
CA ILE A 103 2.90 3.13 10.70
C ILE A 103 3.45 3.70 9.42
N LYS A 104 3.22 3.01 8.30
CA LYS A 104 3.62 3.47 6.99
C LYS A 104 2.55 4.36 6.36
N TYR A 105 1.29 3.92 6.45
CA TYR A 105 0.15 4.64 5.88
C TYR A 105 -1.08 4.55 6.78
N MET A 106 -1.86 5.62 6.80
CA MET A 106 -3.25 5.63 7.26
C MET A 106 -4.17 5.55 6.05
N ILE A 107 -5.19 4.69 6.13
CA ILE A 107 -6.16 4.46 5.05
C ILE A 107 -7.55 4.70 5.62
N ILE A 108 -8.34 5.54 4.98
CA ILE A 108 -9.72 5.82 5.39
C ILE A 108 -10.66 5.28 4.31
N LEU A 109 -11.61 4.43 4.71
CA LEU A 109 -12.67 3.93 3.83
C LEU A 109 -13.96 4.73 4.04
N LYS A 110 -14.46 5.34 2.97
CA LYS A 110 -15.75 6.03 2.94
C LYS A 110 -16.74 5.22 2.11
N TYR A 111 -17.85 4.82 2.74
CA TYR A 111 -18.88 4.00 2.13
C TYR A 111 -19.85 4.85 1.30
N GLY A 112 -20.27 4.34 0.14
CA GLY A 112 -21.17 5.08 -0.77
C GLY A 112 -22.60 5.19 -0.26
N ASP A 113 -23.09 4.13 0.40
CA ASP A 113 -24.42 4.06 1.02
C ASP A 113 -24.28 3.72 2.51
N LYS A 114 -25.35 3.98 3.30
CA LYS A 114 -25.43 3.45 4.67
C LYS A 114 -25.31 1.94 4.62
N SER A 115 -24.33 1.41 5.35
CA SER A 115 -24.05 -0.02 5.38
C SER A 115 -23.92 -0.48 6.83
N ASP A 116 -24.63 -1.54 7.20
CA ASP A 116 -24.44 -2.21 8.49
C ASP A 116 -23.04 -2.85 8.62
N PHE A 117 -22.30 -2.86 7.51
CA PHE A 117 -20.98 -3.40 7.33
C PHE A 117 -19.87 -2.50 7.90
N VAL A 118 -20.18 -1.27 8.28
CA VAL A 118 -19.18 -0.34 8.83
C VAL A 118 -18.78 -0.77 10.25
N GLU A 119 -17.56 -1.25 10.36
CA GLU A 119 -16.88 -1.69 11.58
C GLU A 119 -16.16 -0.50 12.21
N SER A 120 -16.96 0.46 12.67
CA SER A 120 -16.47 1.60 13.43
C SER A 120 -17.49 2.08 14.45
N CYS A 121 -17.00 2.85 15.42
CA CYS A 121 -17.82 3.53 16.40
C CYS A 121 -18.83 4.50 15.77
N SER A 122 -18.41 5.26 14.75
CA SER A 122 -19.23 6.31 14.13
C SER A 122 -20.18 5.77 13.05
N LYS A 123 -19.97 4.54 12.58
CA LYS A 123 -20.75 3.91 11.50
C LYS A 123 -20.74 4.68 10.17
N SER A 124 -19.84 5.63 10.00
CA SER A 124 -19.73 6.47 8.78
C SER A 124 -18.53 6.13 7.90
N GLN A 125 -17.44 5.68 8.51
CA GLN A 125 -16.18 5.36 7.84
C GLN A 125 -15.40 4.33 8.65
N GLU A 126 -14.35 3.76 8.07
CA GLU A 126 -13.39 2.91 8.77
C GLU A 126 -11.98 3.44 8.59
N ASP A 127 -11.22 3.40 9.68
CA ASP A 127 -9.84 3.87 9.71
C ASP A 127 -8.92 2.66 9.87
N TYR A 128 -8.00 2.53 8.92
CA TYR A 128 -7.03 1.46 8.83
C TYR A 128 -5.61 2.00 8.89
N VAL A 129 -4.72 1.14 9.32
CA VAL A 129 -3.29 1.43 9.39
C VAL A 129 -2.51 0.32 8.71
N LEU A 130 -1.67 0.68 7.75
CA LEU A 130 -0.73 -0.23 7.11
C LEU A 130 0.65 -0.07 7.77
N ASN A 131 1.15 -1.15 8.36
CA ASN A 131 2.45 -1.16 9.05
C ASN A 131 3.60 -1.62 8.12
N GLU A 132 4.82 -1.56 8.63
CA GLU A 132 6.05 -2.00 7.94
C GLU A 132 6.08 -3.50 7.58
N LYS A 133 5.21 -4.31 8.19
CA LYS A 133 5.08 -5.76 7.91
C LYS A 133 4.03 -6.06 6.83
N SER A 134 3.51 -5.03 6.15
CA SER A 134 2.42 -5.16 5.18
C SER A 134 1.15 -5.76 5.77
N GLU A 135 0.84 -5.38 7.02
CA GLU A 135 -0.41 -5.76 7.69
C GLU A 135 -1.34 -4.55 7.74
N LEU A 136 -2.54 -4.72 7.20
CA LEU A 136 -3.59 -3.71 7.22
C LEU A 136 -4.49 -3.95 8.43
N THR A 137 -4.44 -3.05 9.41
CA THR A 137 -5.13 -3.19 10.69
C THR A 137 -6.30 -2.23 10.79
N LEU A 138 -7.51 -2.74 11.09
CA LEU A 138 -8.67 -1.93 11.40
C LEU A 138 -8.53 -1.33 12.81
N THR A 139 -8.61 -0.01 12.92
CA THR A 139 -8.39 0.71 14.19
C THR A 139 -9.64 1.43 14.71
N SER A 140 -10.57 1.79 13.82
CA SER A 140 -11.77 2.57 14.18
C SER A 140 -12.83 1.81 14.98
N TRP A 141 -12.70 0.49 15.18
CA TRP A 141 -13.67 -0.32 15.93
C TRP A 141 -13.25 -0.60 17.37
N VAL A 142 -11.95 -0.66 17.63
CA VAL A 142 -11.36 -0.97 18.94
C VAL A 142 -11.87 -0.06 20.05
N PRO A 143 -12.05 1.27 19.85
CA PRO A 143 -12.55 2.15 20.91
C PRO A 143 -13.98 1.85 21.38
N CYS A 144 -14.74 1.02 20.64
CA CYS A 144 -16.09 0.60 20.98
C CYS A 144 -16.16 -0.89 21.36
N ASP A 145 -15.08 -1.41 21.95
CA ASP A 145 -14.90 -2.82 22.30
C ASP A 145 -15.05 -3.77 21.10
N GLY A 146 -14.89 -3.28 19.88
CA GLY A 146 -14.81 -4.11 18.69
C GLY A 146 -13.44 -4.79 18.56
N PRO A 147 -13.34 -5.88 17.80
CA PRO A 147 -12.06 -6.48 17.47
C PRO A 147 -11.22 -5.56 16.57
N SER A 148 -9.92 -5.59 16.79
CA SER A 148 -8.88 -5.18 15.85
C SER A 148 -8.70 -6.30 14.82
N TYR A 149 -9.12 -6.05 13.59
CA TYR A 149 -8.92 -6.99 12.48
C TYR A 149 -7.63 -6.72 11.74
N VAL A 150 -6.89 -7.79 11.44
CA VAL A 150 -5.66 -7.71 10.64
C VAL A 150 -5.84 -8.44 9.32
N TYR A 151 -5.58 -7.72 8.25
CA TYR A 151 -5.66 -8.19 6.88
C TYR A 151 -4.27 -8.27 6.26
N ARG A 152 -4.09 -9.25 5.37
CA ARG A 152 -2.88 -9.36 4.54
C ARG A 152 -3.27 -9.54 3.08
N ARG A 153 -2.43 -9.00 2.18
CA ARG A 153 -2.64 -9.14 0.74
C ARG A 153 -2.58 -10.61 0.35
N ILE A 154 -3.57 -11.07 -0.41
CA ILE A 154 -3.56 -12.38 -1.05
C ILE A 154 -2.54 -12.30 -2.19
N GLN A 155 -1.52 -13.15 -2.15
CA GLN A 155 -0.61 -13.29 -3.28
C GLN A 155 -1.41 -13.89 -4.44
N VAL A 156 -1.47 -13.19 -5.57
CA VAL A 156 -1.90 -13.81 -6.83
C VAL A 156 -0.74 -14.71 -7.24
N ILE A 157 -0.95 -16.03 -7.17
CA ILE A 157 -0.01 -16.98 -7.77
C ILE A 157 -0.40 -17.01 -9.25
N ASP A 158 0.39 -16.35 -10.09
CA ASP A 158 0.33 -16.49 -11.55
C ASP A 158 0.86 -17.87 -11.99
#